data_AF-A0A2K3JNF4-F1
#
_entry.id   AF-A0A2K3JNF4-F1
#
_cell.length_a   1.000
_cell.length_b   1.000
_cell.length_c   1.000
_cell.angle_alpha   90.00
_cell.angle_beta   90.00
_cell.angle_gamma   90.00
#
_symmetry.space_group_name_H-M   'P 1'
#
loop_
_entity.id
_entity.type
_entity.pdbx_description
1 polymer ?
#
loop_
_entity_poly.entity_id
_entity_poly.type
_entity_poly.pdbx_seq_one_letter_code
_entity_poly.pdbx_strand_id
1 'polypeptide(L)' 'MKEIAKKLGKKDWDFRIDPCSGESNWTSSVQVSGFENAVTCNCSFANATICHIVS' A
#
# COMPACT_ATOMS: atom_id res chain seq x y z
N MET A 1 -6.46 -4.74 -6.08
CA MET A 1 -6.47 -3.74 -4.99
C MET A 1 -7.83 -3.53 -4.33
N LYS A 2 -8.91 -3.14 -5.03
CA LYS A 2 -10.23 -2.95 -4.39
C LYS A 2 -10.75 -4.17 -3.61
N GLU A 3 -10.59 -5.38 -4.17
CA GLU A 3 -10.97 -6.62 -3.49
C GLU A 3 -10.10 -6.93 -2.26
N ILE A 4 -8.81 -6.57 -2.30
CA ILE A 4 -7.89 -6.72 -1.17
C ILE A 4 -8.29 -5.76 -0.06
N ALA A 5 -8.55 -4.50 -0.40
CA ALA A 5 -9.04 -3.48 0.53
C ALA A 5 -10.33 -3.94 1.22
N LYS A 6 -11.29 -4.50 0.44
CA LYS A 6 -12.53 -5.05 0.97
C LYS A 6 -12.30 -6.22 1.92
N LYS A 7 -11.39 -7.15 1.58
CA LYS A 7 -11.01 -8.27 2.47
C LYS A 7 -10.35 -7.79 3.76
N LEU A 8 -9.56 -6.72 3.69
CA LEU A 8 -8.87 -6.12 4.85
C LEU A 8 -9.75 -5.11 5.61
N GLY A 9 -10.99 -4.87 5.17
CA GLY A 9 -11.88 -3.87 5.76
C GLY A 9 -11.42 -2.41 5.57
N LYS A 10 -10.46 -2.17 4.68
CA LYS A 10 -9.94 -0.84 4.34
C LYS A 10 -10.92 -0.12 3.42
N LYS A 11 -11.54 0.94 3.93
CA LYS A 11 -12.55 1.75 3.22
C LYS A 11 -12.03 3.13 2.84
N ASP A 12 -10.88 3.48 3.37
CA ASP A 12 -10.26 4.79 3.43
C ASP A 12 -9.06 4.94 2.48
N TRP A 13 -8.69 3.87 1.76
CA TRP A 13 -7.68 3.92 0.71
C TRP A 13 -8.14 4.73 -0.49
N ASP A 14 -7.35 5.74 -0.85
CA ASP A 14 -7.56 6.51 -2.08
C ASP A 14 -6.84 5.85 -3.25
N PHE A 15 -7.59 5.15 -4.09
CA PHE A 15 -7.07 4.46 -5.28
C PHE A 15 -6.62 5.40 -6.41
N ARG A 16 -6.77 6.71 -6.26
CA ARG A 16 -6.23 7.70 -7.20
C ARG A 16 -4.78 8.06 -6.89
N ILE A 17 -4.31 7.70 -5.71
CA ILE A 17 -2.95 7.98 -5.23
C ILE A 17 -2.12 6.70 -5.37
N ASP A 18 -0.85 6.87 -5.72
CA ASP A 18 0.08 5.77 -5.81
C ASP A 18 0.25 5.11 -4.42
N PRO A 19 -0.13 3.83 -4.26
CA PRO A 19 0.04 3.11 -2.99
C PRO A 19 1.50 3.02 -2.54
N CYS A 20 2.46 3.05 -3.47
CA CYS A 20 3.89 2.98 -3.16
C CYS A 20 4.50 4.32 -2.75
N SER A 21 3.76 5.42 -2.88
CA SER A 21 4.22 6.75 -2.44
C SER A 21 4.30 6.89 -0.92
N GLY A 22 3.60 6.01 -0.18
CA GLY A 22 3.45 6.13 1.27
C GLY A 22 2.49 7.24 1.70
N GLU A 23 1.92 8.00 0.75
CA GLU A 23 1.00 9.10 1.04
C GLU A 23 -0.42 8.63 1.37
N SER A 24 -1.20 9.53 1.98
CA SER A 24 -2.59 9.27 2.36
C SER A 24 -2.74 8.03 3.27
N ASN A 25 -3.93 7.42 3.31
CA ASN A 25 -4.25 6.28 4.18
C ASN A 25 -3.61 4.94 3.74
N TRP A 26 -2.66 4.98 2.80
CA TRP A 26 -1.90 3.80 2.36
C TRP A 26 -0.91 3.31 3.41
N THR A 27 -0.48 4.21 4.30
CA THR A 27 0.34 3.87 5.47
C THR A 27 -0.28 4.45 6.73
N SER A 28 -0.34 3.68 7.81
CA SER A 28 -0.67 4.22 9.14
C SER A 28 0.62 4.58 9.85
N SER A 29 0.67 5.77 10.47
CA SER A 29 1.79 6.17 11.34
C SER A 29 1.88 5.29 12.59
N VAL A 30 0.74 4.78 13.05
CA VAL A 30 0.64 3.80 14.14
C VAL A 30 0.52 2.41 13.51
N GLN A 31 1.62 1.67 13.54
CA GLN A 31 1.68 0.28 13.11
C GLN A 31 1.74 -0.59 14.36
N VAL A 32 0.66 -1.34 14.61
CA VAL A 32 0.66 -2.39 15.63
C VAL A 32 1.19 -3.65 14.97
N SER A 33 2.16 -4.31 15.60
CA SER A 33 2.76 -5.52 15.06
C SER A 33 1.70 -6.59 14.78
N GLY A 34 1.63 -7.08 13.54
CA GLY A 34 0.59 -8.02 13.06
C GLY A 34 -0.71 -7.37 12.56
N PHE A 35 -0.82 -6.05 12.63
CA PHE A 35 -1.92 -5.25 12.07
C PHE A 35 -1.39 -4.04 11.28
N GLU A 36 -0.17 -4.16 10.74
CA GLU A 36 0.45 -3.11 9.95
C GLU A 36 -0.44 -2.81 8.73
N ASN A 37 -0.94 -1.58 8.67
CA ASN A 37 -1.58 -1.06 7.47
C ASN A 37 -0.50 -0.48 6.56
N ALA A 38 0.35 -1.36 6.02
CA ALA A 38 1.44 -0.97 5.15
C ALA A 38 1.43 -1.84 3.90
N VAL A 39 1.40 -1.18 2.75
CA VAL A 39 1.71 -1.82 1.48
C VAL A 39 3.21 -1.81 1.29
N THR A 40 3.78 -2.97 0.99
CA THR A 40 5.20 -3.09 0.68
C THR A 40 5.37 -3.06 -0.83
N CYS A 41 6.28 -2.22 -1.31
CA CYS A 41 6.57 -2.10 -2.74
C CYS A 41 8.00 -2.49 -3.07
N ASN A 42 8.15 -3.19 -4.19
CA ASN A 42 9.42 -3.48 -4.80
C ASN A 42 9.57 -2.63 -6.07
N CYS A 43 10.45 -1.63 -6.02
CA CYS A 43 10.75 -0.71 -7.11
C CYS A 43 12.08 -1.03 -7.81
N SER A 44 12.55 -2.28 -7.78
CA SER A 44 13.78 -2.67 -8.51
C SER A 44 13.56 -2.96 -9.99
N PHE A 45 12.31 -2.95 -10.45
CA PHE A 45 11.95 -3.25 -11.84
C PHE A 45 12.22 -2.07 -12.78
N ALA A 46 12.59 -2.39 -14.02
CA ALA A 46 12.78 -1.43 -15.11
C ALA A 46 13.63 -0.20 -14.72
N ASN A 47 14.81 -0.41 -14.13
CA ASN A 47 15.69 0.67 -13.64
C ASN A 47 14.98 1.62 -12.63
N ALA A 48 14.19 1.05 -11.72
CA ALA A 48 13.43 1.78 -10.70
C ALA A 48 12.36 2.76 -11.22
N THR A 49 11.89 2.56 -12.45
CA THR A 49 10.77 3.33 -13.01
C THR A 49 9.41 2.67 -12.77
N ILE A 50 9.38 1.38 -12.41
CA ILE A 50 8.15 0.63 -12.13
C ILE A 50 8.24 0.01 -10.73
N CYS A 51 7.24 0.29 -9.91
CA CYS A 51 7.06 -0.30 -8.58
C CYS A 51 5.95 -1.36 -8.61
N HIS A 52 6.22 -2.51 -8.00
CA HIS A 52 5.24 -3.58 -7.81
C HIS A 52 4.91 -3.72 -6.32
N ILE A 53 3.61 -3.78 -5.99
CA ILE A 53 3.15 -4.12 -4.64
C ILE A 53 3.43 -5.60 -4.39
N VAL A 54 4.11 -5.92 -3.29
CA VAL A 54 4.53 -7.28 -2.93
C VAL A 54 3.94 -7.78 -1.61
N SER A 55 3.51 -6.89 -0.71
CA SER A 55 2.80 -7.23 0.53
C SER A 55 1.79 -6.18 0.93
#